data_AF-A0A962NKL7-F1
#
_entry.id   AF-A0A962NKL7-F1
#
_cell.length_a   1.000
_cell.length_b   1.000
_cell.length_c   1.000
_cell.angle_alpha   90.00
_cell.angle_beta   90.00
_cell.angle_gamma   90.00
#
_symmetry.space_group_name_H-M   'P 1'
#
loop_
_entity.id
_entity.type
_entity.pdbx_description
1 polymer ?
#
loop_
_entity_poly.entity_id
_entity_poly.type
_entity_poly.pdbx_seq_one_letter_code
_entity_poly.pdbx_strand_id
1 'polypeptide(L)'
;MSIRITKPFIDLNEENLQQVNGNLGIYQLADDQDRVLKTGYAGGKSLFGLQGELRDALQQQTAARFRTEITSAYLTRYQELLMLHQADFGELPPLNDPADVNNLGRLSPA
;
A
#
# COMPACT_ATOMS: atom_id res chain seq x y z
N MET A 1 15.24 1.96 -12.51
CA MET A 1 14.04 2.44 -11.77
C MET A 1 13.88 1.54 -10.56
N SER A 2 13.80 2.10 -9.35
CA SER A 2 13.57 1.27 -8.16
C SER A 2 12.08 0.94 -8.05
N ILE A 3 11.74 -0.35 -8.03
CA ILE A 3 10.35 -0.81 -7.83
C ILE A 3 9.91 -0.54 -6.38
N ARG A 4 10.85 -0.47 -5.43
CA ARG A 4 10.57 -0.24 -4.00
C ARG A 4 10.16 1.21 -3.74
N ILE A 5 9.09 1.39 -2.97
CA ILE A 5 8.80 2.70 -2.34
C ILE A 5 9.91 2.99 -1.33
N THR A 6 10.62 4.10 -1.52
CA THR A 6 11.73 4.52 -0.65
C THR A 6 11.29 5.46 0.48
N LYS A 7 10.06 5.97 0.42
CA LYS A 7 9.48 6.82 1.47
C LYS A 7 9.40 6.03 2.78
N PRO A 8 9.83 6.60 3.91
CA PRO A 8 9.73 5.92 5.20
C PRO A 8 8.27 5.74 5.60
N PHE A 9 8.02 4.71 6.39
CA PHE A 9 6.76 4.57 7.11
C PHE A 9 6.64 5.64 8.19
N ILE A 10 5.44 6.18 8.36
CA ILE A 10 5.08 7.10 9.44
C ILE A 10 3.89 6.55 10.19
N ASP A 11 3.69 7.02 11.42
CA ASP A 11 2.62 6.51 12.28
C ASP A 11 1.25 6.76 11.67
N LEU A 12 0.39 5.75 11.70
CA LEU A 12 -1.01 5.86 11.31
C LEU A 12 -1.80 6.46 12.49
N ASN A 13 -1.91 7.77 12.50
CA ASN A 13 -2.68 8.53 13.48
C ASN A 13 -3.37 9.73 12.81
N GLU A 14 -4.30 10.37 13.53
CA GLU A 14 -5.08 11.50 12.99
C GLU A 14 -4.21 12.68 12.56
N GLU A 15 -3.12 12.98 13.28
CA GLU A 15 -2.21 14.09 12.98
C GLU A 15 -1.53 13.91 11.62
N ASN A 16 -0.92 12.75 11.39
CA ASN A 16 -0.26 12.41 10.13
C ASN A 16 -1.27 12.28 8.99
N LEU A 17 -2.48 11.79 9.28
CA LEU A 17 -3.54 11.62 8.29
C LEU A 17 -4.10 12.96 7.78
N GLN A 18 -4.15 13.99 8.64
CA GLN A 18 -4.55 15.34 8.23
C GLN A 18 -3.60 15.95 7.18
N GLN A 19 -2.34 15.52 7.16
CA GLN A 19 -1.35 15.95 6.17
C GLN A 19 -1.46 15.19 4.83
N VAL A 20 -2.25 14.12 4.78
CA VAL A 20 -2.47 13.35 3.54
C VAL A 20 -3.56 14.01 2.71
N ASN A 21 -3.20 14.46 1.51
CA ASN A 21 -4.17 14.94 0.53
C ASN A 21 -4.97 13.80 -0.11
N GLY A 22 -6.18 14.09 -0.54
CA GLY A 22 -7.07 13.15 -1.24
C GLY A 22 -6.69 12.86 -2.69
N ASN A 23 -5.42 12.48 -2.91
CA ASN A 23 -4.87 12.16 -4.22
C ASN A 23 -5.06 10.69 -4.60
N LEU A 24 -4.94 10.38 -5.88
CA LEU A 24 -4.80 9.02 -6.38
C LEU A 24 -3.39 8.47 -6.10
N GLY A 25 -3.28 7.16 -5.90
CA GLY A 25 -1.98 6.54 -5.73
C GLY A 25 -2.01 5.19 -5.03
N ILE A 26 -0.87 4.83 -4.46
CA ILE A 26 -0.67 3.61 -3.68
C ILE A 26 -0.48 3.96 -2.21
N TYR A 27 -0.96 3.08 -1.34
CA TYR A 27 -0.57 3.05 0.05
C TYR A 27 -0.04 1.67 0.45
N GLN A 28 0.85 1.66 1.42
CA GLN A 28 1.20 0.45 2.17
C GLN A 28 0.92 0.70 3.64
N LEU A 29 0.29 -0.29 4.26
CA LEU A 29 0.06 -0.37 5.69
C LEU A 29 1.06 -1.34 6.30
N ALA A 30 1.56 -1.01 7.48
CA ALA A 30 2.53 -1.81 8.20
C ALA A 30 2.24 -1.92 9.69
N ASP A 31 2.84 -2.92 10.32
CA ASP A 31 2.90 -3.03 11.78
C ASP A 31 3.89 -2.02 12.39
N ASP A 32 4.13 -2.14 13.69
CA ASP A 32 5.08 -1.31 14.44
C ASP A 32 6.55 -1.58 14.06
N GLN A 33 6.83 -2.71 13.40
CA GLN A 33 8.15 -3.15 12.94
C GLN A 33 8.39 -2.89 11.45
N ASP A 34 7.55 -2.07 10.79
CA ASP A 34 7.60 -1.77 9.36
C ASP A 34 7.41 -2.99 8.44
N ARG A 35 6.77 -4.06 8.93
CA ARG A 35 6.37 -5.20 8.10
C ARG A 35 5.09 -4.87 7.37
N VAL A 36 5.09 -5.05 6.04
CA VAL A 36 3.93 -4.71 5.21
C VAL A 36 2.78 -5.67 5.49
N LEU A 37 1.69 -5.14 6.04
CA LEU A 37 0.45 -5.88 6.29
C LEU A 37 -0.49 -5.85 5.07
N LYS A 38 -0.52 -4.70 4.38
CA LYS A 38 -1.36 -4.48 3.19
C LYS A 38 -0.67 -3.59 2.19
N THR A 39 -0.77 -3.93 0.91
CA THR A 39 -0.59 -2.96 -0.18
C THR A 39 -1.96 -2.67 -0.76
N GLY A 40 -2.28 -1.42 -1.04
CA GLY A 40 -3.57 -1.01 -1.61
C GLY A 40 -3.42 0.22 -2.49
N TYR A 41 -4.51 0.63 -3.13
CA TYR A 41 -4.51 1.80 -3.99
C TYR A 41 -5.75 2.66 -3.76
N ALA A 42 -5.60 3.96 -3.99
CA ALA A 42 -6.69 4.91 -4.09
C ALA A 42 -6.92 5.26 -5.57
N GLY A 43 -8.05 4.80 -6.10
CA GLY A 43 -8.43 4.97 -7.51
C GLY A 43 -9.56 5.96 -7.72
N GLY A 44 -10.08 6.05 -8.95
CA GLY A 44 -11.18 6.98 -9.29
C GLY A 44 -12.51 6.72 -8.57
N LYS A 45 -12.63 5.59 -7.85
CA LYS A 45 -13.79 5.23 -7.02
C LYS A 45 -13.54 5.42 -5.52
N SER A 46 -12.31 5.73 -5.10
CA SER A 46 -11.98 5.90 -3.68
C SER A 46 -12.49 7.24 -3.18
N LEU A 47 -13.31 7.20 -2.13
CA LEU A 47 -13.81 8.41 -1.48
C LEU A 47 -12.65 9.12 -0.79
N PHE A 48 -12.42 10.40 -1.13
CA PHE A 48 -11.31 11.20 -0.59
C PHE A 48 -9.90 10.65 -0.87
N GLY A 49 -9.73 9.84 -1.93
CA GLY A 49 -8.43 9.34 -2.37
C GLY A 49 -7.65 8.61 -1.28
N LEU A 50 -6.32 8.74 -1.29
CA LEU A 50 -5.42 8.12 -0.31
C LEU A 50 -5.79 8.46 1.14
N GLN A 51 -6.30 9.66 1.40
CA GLN A 51 -6.70 10.06 2.74
C GLN A 51 -7.87 9.22 3.25
N GLY A 52 -8.87 8.93 2.41
CA GLY A 52 -10.02 8.11 2.79
C GLY A 52 -9.63 6.68 3.11
N GLU A 53 -8.85 6.05 2.23
CA GLU A 53 -8.37 4.67 2.43
C GLU A 53 -7.58 4.51 3.74
N LEU A 54 -6.71 5.48 4.05
CA LEU A 54 -5.93 5.47 5.29
C LEU A 54 -6.78 5.78 6.52
N ARG A 55 -7.82 6.62 6.38
CA ARG A 55 -8.78 6.88 7.47
C ARG A 55 -9.55 5.61 7.82
N ASP A 56 -10.01 4.88 6.83
CA ASP A 56 -10.70 3.60 7.04
C ASP A 56 -9.77 2.60 7.73
N ALA A 57 -8.50 2.53 7.30
CA ALA A 57 -7.50 1.67 7.93
C ALA A 57 -7.24 2.03 9.41
N LEU A 58 -7.20 3.33 9.74
CA LEU A 58 -7.05 3.84 11.10
C LEU A 58 -8.27 3.48 11.97
N GLN A 59 -9.48 3.69 11.45
CA GLN A 59 -10.73 3.36 12.16
C GLN A 59 -10.88 1.86 12.42
N GLN A 60 -10.45 1.03 11.47
CA GLN A 60 -10.47 -0.43 11.61
C GLN A 60 -9.29 -0.97 12.43
N GLN A 61 -8.34 -0.11 12.83
CA GLN A 61 -7.14 -0.48 13.59
C GLN A 61 -6.33 -1.61 12.93
N THR A 62 -6.27 -1.58 11.59
CA THR A 62 -5.66 -2.66 10.79
C THR A 62 -4.14 -2.59 10.73
N ALA A 63 -3.55 -1.46 11.10
CA ALA A 63 -2.12 -1.20 10.98
C ALA A 63 -1.67 -0.10 11.95
N ALA A 64 -0.36 -0.08 12.24
CA ALA A 64 0.26 0.93 13.10
C ALA A 64 0.91 2.06 12.29
N ARG A 65 1.39 1.76 11.07
CA ARG A 65 2.16 2.69 10.25
C ARG A 65 1.72 2.64 8.80
N PHE A 66 1.98 3.71 8.06
CA PHE A 66 1.67 3.77 6.64
C PHE A 66 2.73 4.54 5.84
N ARG A 67 2.74 4.30 4.53
CA ARG A 67 3.43 5.15 3.55
C ARG A 67 2.62 5.22 2.27
N THR A 68 2.84 6.27 1.49
CA THR A 68 2.11 6.53 0.26
C THR A 68 3.01 6.90 -0.90
N GLU A 69 2.56 6.59 -2.11
CA GLU A 69 3.12 7.05 -3.37
C GLU A 69 1.98 7.64 -4.22
N ILE A 70 2.03 8.94 -4.51
CA ILE A 70 1.03 9.61 -5.36
C ILE A 70 1.33 9.26 -6.81
N THR A 71 0.37 8.67 -7.50
CA THR A 71 0.52 8.26 -8.90
C THR A 71 -0.83 8.06 -9.58
N SER A 72 -0.93 8.42 -10.86
CA SER A 72 -2.08 8.08 -11.70
C SER A 72 -2.01 6.64 -12.24
N ALA A 73 -0.83 6.01 -12.23
CA ALA A 73 -0.60 4.63 -12.68
C ALA A 73 -0.79 3.61 -11.54
N TYR A 74 -1.74 3.86 -10.64
CA TYR A 74 -1.91 3.11 -9.40
C TYR A 74 -2.23 1.62 -9.62
N LEU A 75 -2.89 1.22 -10.72
CA LEU A 75 -3.15 -0.21 -10.97
C LEU A 75 -1.86 -0.99 -11.27
N THR A 76 -1.04 -0.49 -12.21
CA THR A 76 0.25 -1.11 -12.52
C THR A 76 1.17 -1.09 -11.31
N ARG A 77 1.21 0.05 -10.59
CA ARG A 77 2.06 0.20 -9.42
C ARG A 77 1.68 -0.75 -8.28
N TYR A 78 0.38 -0.97 -8.09
CA TYR A 78 -0.14 -1.94 -7.12
C TYR A 78 0.34 -3.35 -7.45
N GLN A 79 0.20 -3.78 -8.71
CA GLN A 79 0.64 -5.10 -9.16
C GLN A 79 2.15 -5.28 -9.00
N GLU A 80 2.95 -4.29 -9.39
CA GLU A 80 4.41 -4.33 -9.24
C GLU A 80 4.83 -4.55 -7.79
N LEU A 81 4.18 -3.86 -6.84
CA LEU A 81 4.51 -3.96 -5.43
C LEU A 81 4.07 -5.29 -4.81
N LEU A 82 2.93 -5.84 -5.24
CA LEU A 82 2.53 -7.19 -4.85
C LEU A 82 3.48 -8.25 -5.39
N MET A 83 3.83 -8.16 -6.67
CA MET A 83 4.81 -9.06 -7.29
C MET A 83 6.18 -8.98 -6.61
N LEU A 84 6.61 -7.77 -6.21
CA LEU A 84 7.83 -7.58 -5.44
C LEU A 84 7.74 -8.24 -4.06
N HIS A 85 6.65 -8.06 -3.32
CA HIS A 85 6.47 -8.72 -2.02
C HIS A 85 6.47 -10.24 -2.16
N GLN A 86 5.76 -10.76 -3.17
CA GLN A 86 5.74 -12.19 -3.50
C GLN A 86 7.14 -12.71 -3.84
N ALA A 87 7.97 -11.93 -4.54
CA ALA A 87 9.34 -12.32 -4.87
C ALA A 87 10.27 -12.29 -3.64
N ASP A 88 10.10 -11.32 -2.75
CA ASP A 88 10.92 -11.18 -1.53
C ASP A 88 10.56 -12.22 -0.45
N PHE A 89 9.27 -12.51 -0.27
CA PHE A 89 8.76 -13.29 0.88
C PHE A 89 8.08 -14.61 0.49
N GLY A 90 7.82 -14.84 -0.80
CA GLY A 90 7.11 -16.05 -1.27
C GLY A 90 5.60 -16.02 -1.05
N GLU A 91 5.04 -14.91 -0.58
CA GLU A 91 3.62 -14.72 -0.32
C GLU A 91 3.20 -13.26 -0.53
N LEU A 92 1.89 -13.00 -0.61
CA LEU A 92 1.33 -11.65 -0.58
C LEU A 92 1.27 -11.11 0.86
N PRO A 93 1.14 -9.78 1.06
CA PRO A 93 0.90 -9.24 2.39
C PRO A 93 -0.35 -9.87 3.02
N PRO A 94 -0.37 -10.11 4.34
CA PRO A 94 -1.38 -10.93 5.01
C PRO A 94 -2.81 -10.37 4.94
N LEU A 95 -2.99 -9.05 4.73
CA LEU A 95 -4.30 -8.41 4.57
C LEU A 95 -4.70 -8.20 3.10
N ASN A 96 -3.90 -8.67 2.14
CA ASN A 96 -4.29 -8.76 0.74
C ASN A 96 -4.99 -10.10 0.48
N ASP A 97 -5.89 -10.14 -0.50
CA ASP A 97 -6.57 -11.38 -0.88
C ASP A 97 -5.55 -12.34 -1.53
N PRO A 98 -5.36 -13.57 -1.00
CA PRO A 98 -4.47 -14.55 -1.61
C PRO A 98 -4.83 -14.85 -3.08
N ALA A 99 -6.10 -14.71 -3.47
CA ALA A 99 -6.55 -14.93 -4.83
C ALA A 99 -5.98 -13.91 -5.83
N ASP A 100 -5.54 -12.72 -5.36
CA ASP A 100 -4.92 -11.70 -6.22
C ASP A 100 -3.66 -12.23 -6.91
N VAL A 101 -2.96 -13.21 -6.31
CA VAL A 101 -1.73 -13.79 -6.87
C VAL A 101 -1.95 -14.40 -8.26
N ASN A 102 -3.15 -14.93 -8.52
CA ASN A 102 -3.49 -15.56 -9.80
C ASN A 102 -3.56 -14.55 -10.96
N ASN A 103 -3.73 -13.27 -10.63
CA ASN A 103 -3.81 -12.16 -11.58
C ASN A 103 -2.48 -11.40 -11.72
N LEU A 104 -1.42 -11.82 -11.01
CA LEU A 104 -0.11 -11.18 -11.06
C LEU A 104 0.79 -11.82 -12.12
N GLY A 105 1.60 -10.98 -12.78
CA GLY A 105 2.75 -11.46 -13.55
C GLY A 105 3.87 -11.99 -12.63
N ARG A 106 5.02 -12.35 -13.22
CA ARG A 106 6.23 -12.69 -12.45
C ARG A 106 7.26 -11.57 -12.52
N LEU A 107 7.76 -11.13 -11.36
CA LEU A 107 8.95 -10.31 -11.25
C LEU A 107 10.07 -11.15 -10.63
N SER A 108 11.27 -10.99 -11.17
CA SER A 108 12.49 -11.54 -10.60
C SER A 108 13.38 -10.34 -10.27
N PRO A 109 13.32 -9.80 -9.04
CA PRO A 109 14.18 -8.71 -8.64
C PRO A 109 15.64 -9.18 -8.71
N ALA A 110 16.47 -8.41 -9.42
CA ALA A 110 17.92 -8.61 -9.48
C ALA A 110 18.62 -8.08 -8.24
#